data_AF-A0A6N6PK43-F1
#
_entry.id   AF-A0A6N6PK43-F1
#
_cell.length_a   1.000
_cell.length_b   1.000
_cell.length_c   1.000
_cell.angle_alpha   90.00
_cell.angle_beta   90.00
_cell.angle_gamma   90.00
#
_symmetry.space_group_name_H-M   'P 1'
#
loop_
_entity.id
_entity.type
_entity.pdbx_description
1 polymer ?
#
loop_
_entity_poly.entity_id
_entity_poly.type
_entity_poly.pdbx_seq_one_letter_code
_entity_poly.pdbx_strand_id
1 'polypeptide(L)' 'MRDQPYVKQVEWWTLIAGCQLPLLKDEPAAMKTLVKIVSDYASTQQAFAAQRGLNLTKADIAASKH' A
#
# COMPACT_ATOMS: atom_id res chain seq x y z
N MET A 1 -16.16 5.69 -7.88
CA MET A 1 -14.93 5.63 -8.70
C MET A 1 -15.01 4.46 -9.70
N ARG A 2 -16.05 4.36 -10.53
CA ARG A 2 -16.19 3.23 -11.48
C ARG A 2 -15.62 3.52 -12.88
N ASP A 3 -15.31 4.79 -13.18
CA ASP A 3 -15.01 5.20 -14.55
C ASP A 3 -13.55 5.65 -14.80
N GLN A 4 -12.65 5.51 -13.81
CA GLN A 4 -11.24 5.87 -14.02
C GLN A 4 -10.44 4.74 -14.67
N PRO A 5 -9.53 5.05 -15.62
CA PRO A 5 -8.63 4.07 -16.20
C PRO A 5 -7.88 3.29 -15.11
N TYR A 6 -7.69 1.98 -15.33
CA TYR A 6 -7.06 1.04 -14.40
C TYR A 6 -5.76 1.57 -13.78
N VAL A 7 -4.94 2.25 -14.59
CA VAL A 7 -3.67 2.85 -14.21
C VAL A 7 -3.85 4.01 -13.22
N LYS A 8 -4.87 4.84 -13.39
CA LYS A 8 -5.14 5.97 -12.49
C LYS A 8 -5.58 5.49 -11.11
N GLN A 9 -6.38 4.43 -11.05
CA GLN A 9 -6.84 3.87 -9.78
C GLN A 9 -5.66 3.37 -8.92
N VAL A 10 -4.71 2.65 -9.51
CA VAL A 10 -3.54 2.13 -8.77
C VAL A 10 -2.61 3.24 -8.30
N GLU A 11 -2.44 4.31 -9.10
CA GLU A 11 -1.70 5.51 -8.69
C GLU A 11 -2.32 6.15 -7.44
N TRP A 12 -3.63 6.37 -7.44
CA TRP A 12 -4.34 6.96 -6.30
C TRP A 12 -4.23 6.11 -5.04
N TRP A 13 -4.40 4.79 -5.15
CA TRP A 13 -4.29 3.92 -3.97
C TRP A 13 -2.88 3.85 -3.41
N THR A 14 -1.88 3.87 -4.27
CA THR A 14 -0.47 3.93 -3.86
C THR A 14 -0.20 5.22 -3.08
N LEU A 15 -0.75 6.34 -3.55
CA LEU A 15 -0.59 7.64 -2.90
C LEU A 15 -1.32 7.70 -1.55
N ILE A 16 -2.55 7.19 -1.48
CA ILE A 16 -3.31 7.08 -0.23
C ILE A 16 -2.56 6.22 0.79
N ALA A 17 -2.10 5.03 0.41
CA ALA A 17 -1.36 4.15 1.30
C ALA A 17 -0.03 4.78 1.77
N GLY A 18 0.66 5.48 0.87
CA GLY A 18 1.88 6.24 1.19
C GLY A 18 1.65 7.40 2.16
N CYS A 19 0.44 7.97 2.21
CA CYS A 19 0.06 8.99 3.20
C CYS A 19 -0.42 8.38 4.52
N GLN A 20 -1.12 7.25 4.49
CA GLN A 20 -1.74 6.64 5.68
C GLN A 20 -0.72 6.21 6.74
N LEU A 21 0.43 5.66 6.32
CA LEU A 21 1.49 5.21 7.24
C LEU A 21 2.15 6.36 8.01
N PRO A 22 2.74 7.39 7.35
CA PRO A 22 3.45 8.45 8.06
C PRO A 22 2.52 9.50 8.70
N LEU A 23 1.34 9.78 8.12
CA LEU A 23 0.51 10.91 8.55
C LEU A 23 -0.64 10.51 9.46
N LEU A 24 -1.32 9.40 9.15
CA LEU A 24 -2.56 9.02 9.84
C LEU A 24 -2.35 7.94 10.89
N LYS A 25 -1.19 7.27 10.91
CA LYS A 25 -0.86 6.13 11.79
C LYS A 25 -1.91 5.00 11.73
N ASP A 26 -2.67 4.94 10.65
CA ASP A 26 -3.68 3.89 10.42
C ASP A 26 -3.03 2.75 9.65
N GLU A 27 -2.19 2.01 10.39
CA GLU A 27 -1.43 0.87 9.87
C GLU A 27 -2.35 -0.22 9.28
N PRO A 28 -3.48 -0.62 9.92
CA PRO A 28 -4.36 -1.64 9.35
C PRO A 28 -4.98 -1.21 8.01
N ALA A 29 -5.44 0.05 7.88
CA ALA A 29 -6.02 0.54 6.64
C ALA A 29 -4.98 0.64 5.52
N ALA A 30 -3.77 1.11 5.85
CA ALA A 30 -2.66 1.15 4.90
C ALA A 30 -2.28 -0.24 4.40
N MET A 31 -2.08 -1.20 5.31
CA MET A 31 -1.74 -2.57 4.95
C MET A 31 -2.82 -3.22 4.08
N LYS A 32 -4.10 -3.02 4.40
CA LYS A 32 -5.21 -3.53 3.59
C LYS A 32 -5.20 -2.96 2.18
N THR A 33 -4.89 -1.67 2.03
CA THR A 33 -4.78 -1.00 0.73
C THR A 33 -3.59 -1.55 -0.08
N LEU A 34 -2.43 -1.71 0.56
CA LEU A 34 -1.24 -2.28 -0.09
C LEU A 34 -1.46 -3.73 -0.55
N VAL A 35 -2.09 -4.58 0.29
CA VAL A 35 -2.47 -5.96 -0.09
C VAL A 35 -3.39 -5.94 -1.31
N LYS A 36 -4.36 -5.02 -1.34
CA LYS A 36 -5.28 -4.88 -2.47
C LYS A 36 -4.56 -4.46 -3.75
N ILE A 37 -3.60 -3.54 -3.66
CA ILE A 37 -2.77 -3.13 -4.79
C ILE A 37 -1.98 -4.32 -5.36
N VAL A 38 -1.37 -5.14 -4.49
CA VAL A 38 -0.60 -6.32 -4.91
C VAL A 38 -1.49 -7.36 -5.59
N SER A 39 -2.64 -7.66 -5.00
CA SER A 39 -3.61 -8.65 -5.53
C SER A 39 -4.16 -8.22 -6.89
N ASP A 40 -4.68 -6.99 -6.95
CA ASP A 40 -5.49 -6.57 -8.10
C ASP A 40 -4.57 -6.03 -9.23
N TYR A 41 -3.41 -5.48 -8.91
CA TYR A 41 -2.53 -4.79 -9.88
C TYR A 41 -1.13 -5.42 -9.97
N ALA A 42 -1.01 -6.74 -9.82
CA ALA A 42 0.25 -7.48 -9.70
C ALA A 42 1.30 -7.17 -10.79
N SER A 43 0.89 -6.83 -12.02
CA SER A 43 1.78 -6.51 -13.15
C SER A 43 2.30 -5.07 -13.17
N THR A 44 1.91 -4.23 -12.20
CA THR A 44 2.24 -2.80 -12.17
C THR A 44 3.43 -2.52 -11.26
N GLN A 45 4.17 -1.42 -11.53
CA GLN A 45 5.25 -0.97 -10.65
C GLN A 45 4.74 -0.61 -9.24
N GLN A 46 3.49 -0.20 -9.14
CA GLN A 46 2.78 0.11 -7.90
C GLN A 46 2.60 -1.14 -7.04
N ALA A 47 2.33 -2.32 -7.63
CA ALA A 47 2.30 -3.57 -6.89
C ALA A 47 3.68 -3.93 -6.32
N PHE A 48 4.76 -3.70 -7.07
CA PHE A 48 6.11 -3.89 -6.55
C PHE A 48 6.39 -2.93 -5.37
N ALA A 49 6.07 -1.65 -5.51
CA ALA A 49 6.21 -0.67 -4.43
C ALA A 49 5.36 -1.03 -3.21
N ALA A 50 4.12 -1.50 -3.42
CA ALA A 50 3.22 -1.89 -2.35
C ALA A 50 3.71 -3.14 -1.60
N GLN A 51 4.23 -4.13 -2.33
CA GLN A 51 4.84 -5.31 -1.74
C GLN A 51 6.06 -4.95 -0.89
N ARG A 52 6.90 -4.02 -1.36
CA ARG A 52 8.03 -3.50 -0.58
C ARG A 52 7.56 -2.78 0.69
N GLY A 53 6.52 -1.94 0.60
CA GLY A 53 5.91 -1.27 1.74
C GLY A 53 5.45 -2.25 2.81
N LEU A 54 4.71 -3.31 2.42
CA LEU A 54 4.27 -4.37 3.35
C LEU A 54 5.44 -5.05 4.07
N ASN A 55 6.54 -5.30 3.37
CA ASN A 55 7.71 -5.94 3.96
C ASN A 55 8.41 -5.01 4.97
N LEU A 56 8.53 -3.72 4.66
CA LEU A 56 9.12 -2.73 5.56
C LEU A 56 8.28 -2.56 6.83
N THR A 57 6.96 -2.39 6.69
CA THR A 57 6.07 -2.26 7.85
C THR A 57 6.14 -3.49 8.76
N LYS A 58 6.17 -4.70 8.19
CA LYS A 58 6.36 -5.93 8.98
C LYS A 58 7.70 -5.95 9.73
N ALA A 59 8.77 -5.49 9.09
CA ALA A 59 10.08 -5.40 9.72
C ALA A 59 10.09 -4.37 10.86
N ASP A 60 9.44 -3.21 10.68
CA ASP A 60 9.34 -2.16 11.71
C ASP A 60 8.53 -2.64 12.93
N ILE A 61 7.42 -3.34 12.72
CA ILE A 61 6.64 -3.97 13.82
C ILE A 61 7.49 -5.00 14.56
N ALA A 62 8.25 -5.82 13.84
CA ALA A 62 9.11 -6.84 14.46
C ALA A 62 10.24 -6.18 15.27
N ALA A 63 10.82 -5.10 14.76
CA ALA A 63 11.86 -4.33 15.45
C ALA A 63 11.32 -3.62 16.71
N SER A 64 10.07 -3.13 16.69
CA SER A 64 9.45 -2.42 17.82
C SER A 64 9.01 -3.32 18.97
N LYS A 65 9.03 -4.65 18.79
CA LYS A 65 8.67 -5.65 19.81
C LYS A 65 9.87 -6.16 20.63
N HIS A 66 11.09 -5.73 20.29
CA HIS A 66 12.33 -6.03 21.00
C HIS A 66 12.78 -4.85 21.85
#